data_AF-A0A0T1SYP1-F1
#
_entry.id   AF-A0A0T1SYP1-F1
#
_cell.length_a   1.000
_cell.length_b   1.000
_cell.length_c   1.000
_cell.angle_alpha   90.00
_cell.angle_beta   90.00
_cell.angle_gamma   90.00
#
_symmetry.space_group_name_H-M   'P 1'
#
loop_
_entity.id
_entity.type
_entity.pdbx_description
1 polymer ?
#
loop_
_entity_poly.entity_id
_entity_poly.type
_entity_poly.pdbx_seq_one_letter_code
_entity_poly.pdbx_strand_id
1 'polypeptide(L)'
;MSPTRFASEHKWIYVGAIVVLLAFVVIGLVNYETVKKTNKTTDKANQLADAAVDAGYPRPDTDTIVRALGTDGGIVCENPGGALKSALWKINVSNGAAFVGQRPVVGDTRALRAEAKIIEIYCPEKLDDFHDRLDDLETDDTVRR
;
A
#
# COMPACT_ATOMS: atom_id res chain seq x y z
N MET A 1 9.63 -59.88 25.75
CA MET A 1 10.02 -58.52 25.31
C MET A 1 9.71 -57.53 26.42
N SER A 2 10.73 -57.11 27.16
CA SER A 2 10.62 -56.10 28.22
C SER A 2 10.42 -54.71 27.61
N PRO A 3 9.45 -53.92 28.09
CA PRO A 3 9.24 -52.57 27.58
C PRO A 3 10.44 -51.68 27.95
N THR A 4 11.03 -51.09 26.92
CA THR A 4 12.07 -50.05 26.87
C THR A 4 12.35 -49.28 28.18
N ARG A 5 13.39 -49.69 28.94
CA ARG A 5 13.91 -48.93 30.10
C ARG A 5 14.52 -47.57 29.71
N PHE A 6 14.79 -47.34 28.43
CA PHE A 6 15.30 -46.07 27.89
C PHE A 6 14.34 -44.89 27.98
N ALA A 7 13.03 -45.12 28.19
CA ALA A 7 12.04 -44.05 28.31
C ALA A 7 12.02 -43.36 29.68
N SER A 8 12.55 -43.99 30.74
CA SER A 8 12.45 -43.48 32.11
C SER A 8 13.67 -42.66 32.54
N GLU A 9 14.87 -43.04 32.10
CA GLU A 9 16.13 -42.49 32.64
C GLU A 9 16.56 -41.18 31.96
N HIS A 10 16.08 -40.92 30.74
CA HIS A 10 16.43 -39.74 29.94
C HIS A 10 15.22 -38.82 29.71
N LYS A 11 14.19 -38.93 30.56
CA LYS A 11 12.93 -38.16 30.45
C LYS A 11 13.16 -36.66 30.31
N TRP A 12 14.17 -36.13 31.02
CA TRP A 12 14.58 -34.73 30.95
C TRP A 12 15.11 -34.30 29.57
N ILE A 13 15.83 -35.18 28.87
CA ILE A 13 16.31 -34.91 27.51
C ILE A 13 15.14 -34.86 26.53
N TYR A 14 14.18 -35.79 26.64
CA TYR A 14 12.98 -35.78 25.81
C TYR A 14 12.10 -34.55 26.07
N VAL A 15 11.92 -34.17 27.34
CA VAL A 15 11.20 -32.93 27.70
C VAL A 15 11.93 -31.70 27.16
N GLY A 16 13.25 -31.63 27.32
CA GLY A 16 14.07 -30.54 26.76
C GLY A 16 13.96 -30.45 25.24
N ALA A 17 14.04 -31.58 24.53
CA ALA A 17 13.90 -31.64 23.08
C ALA A 17 12.52 -31.18 22.61
N ILE A 18 11.44 -31.58 23.31
CA ILE A 18 10.08 -31.13 23.02
C ILE A 18 9.95 -29.61 23.22
N VAL A 19 10.50 -29.06 24.31
CA VAL A 19 10.47 -27.62 24.57
C VAL A 19 11.22 -26.84 23.48
N VAL A 20 12.39 -27.31 23.07
CA VAL A 20 13.18 -26.68 22.00
C VAL A 20 12.43 -26.74 20.66
N LEU A 21 11.82 -27.87 20.31
CA LEU A 21 11.01 -27.99 19.10
C LEU A 21 9.82 -27.04 19.13
N LEU A 22 9.12 -26.94 20.25
CA LEU A 22 8.01 -25.99 20.41
C LEU A 22 8.47 -24.54 20.28
N ALA A 23 9.64 -24.19 20.85
CA ALA A 23 10.22 -22.86 20.70
C ALA A 23 10.52 -22.54 19.23
N PHE A 24 11.10 -23.47 18.47
CA PHE A 24 11.33 -23.28 17.03
C PHE A 24 10.04 -23.14 16.23
N VAL A 25 8.99 -23.89 16.56
CA VAL A 25 7.67 -23.75 15.91
C VAL A 25 7.09 -22.36 16.15
N VAL A 26 7.14 -21.86 17.39
CA VAL A 26 6.64 -20.52 17.73
C VAL A 26 7.44 -19.43 16.98
N ILE A 27 8.76 -19.51 17.00
CA ILE A 27 9.63 -18.57 16.27
C ILE A 27 9.35 -18.63 14.76
N GLY A 28 9.16 -19.82 14.20
CA GLY A 28 8.83 -20.01 12.79
C GLY A 28 7.51 -19.36 12.41
N LEU A 29 6.46 -19.52 13.23
CA LEU A 29 5.15 -18.92 12.99
C LEU A 29 5.20 -17.38 13.00
N VAL A 30 5.89 -16.79 13.98
CA VAL A 30 6.04 -15.33 14.08
C VAL A 30 6.81 -14.76 12.88
N ASN A 31 7.89 -15.43 12.46
CA ASN A 31 8.69 -14.98 11.32
C ASN A 31 7.96 -15.19 9.98
N TYR A 32 7.16 -16.24 9.85
CA TYR A 32 6.43 -16.53 8.61
C TYR A 32 5.47 -15.41 8.21
N GLU A 33 4.68 -14.89 9.17
CA GLU A 33 3.77 -13.77 8.90
C GLU A 33 4.52 -12.51 8.50
N THR A 34 5.65 -12.26 9.15
CA THR A 34 6.50 -11.08 8.89
C THR A 34 7.07 -11.16 7.48
N VAL A 35 7.67 -12.29 7.11
CA VAL A 35 8.24 -12.50 5.76
C VAL A 35 7.15 -12.43 4.69
N LYS A 36 5.98 -13.04 4.93
CA LYS A 36 4.87 -13.01 3.98
C LYS A 36 4.35 -11.59 3.74
N LYS A 37 4.22 -10.78 4.80
CA LYS A 37 3.83 -9.37 4.68
C LYS A 37 4.87 -8.57 3.91
N THR A 38 6.16 -8.71 4.26
CA THR A 38 7.26 -8.02 3.56
C THR A 38 7.28 -8.34 2.08
N ASN A 39 7.19 -9.62 1.69
CA ASN A 39 7.18 -10.01 0.28
C ASN A 39 6.00 -9.39 -0.46
N LYS A 40 4.78 -9.45 0.11
CA LYS A 40 3.59 -8.86 -0.51
C LYS A 40 3.71 -7.35 -0.68
N THR A 41 4.29 -6.65 0.28
CA THR A 41 4.55 -5.20 0.20
C THR A 41 5.51 -4.87 -0.94
N THR A 42 6.64 -5.59 -1.00
CA THR A 42 7.65 -5.39 -2.03
C THR A 42 7.13 -5.73 -3.43
N ASP A 43 6.33 -6.79 -3.56
CA ASP A 43 5.72 -7.18 -4.84
C ASP A 43 4.77 -6.10 -5.39
N LYS A 44 3.89 -5.55 -4.53
CA LYS A 44 3.00 -4.46 -4.94
C LYS A 44 3.76 -3.18 -5.27
N ALA A 45 4.81 -2.86 -4.51
CA ALA A 45 5.65 -1.70 -4.77
C ALA A 45 6.40 -1.83 -6.11
N ASN A 46 6.89 -3.04 -6.44
CA ASN A 46 7.48 -3.32 -7.74
C ASN A 46 6.45 -3.18 -8.86
N GLN A 47 5.25 -3.73 -8.71
CA GLN A 47 4.17 -3.58 -9.71
C GLN A 47 3.84 -2.11 -10.00
N LEU A 48 3.79 -1.26 -8.96
CA LEU A 48 3.58 0.17 -9.15
C LEU A 48 4.77 0.84 -9.85
N ALA A 49 5.99 0.49 -9.46
CA ALA A 49 7.20 1.05 -10.07
C ALA A 49 7.30 0.68 -11.56
N ASP A 50 6.95 -0.55 -11.92
CA ASP A 50 6.98 -1.03 -13.29
C ASP A 50 5.83 -0.39 -14.10
N ALA A 51 4.63 -0.26 -13.52
CA ALA A 51 3.53 0.48 -14.15
C ALA A 51 3.86 1.95 -14.41
N ALA A 52 4.66 2.59 -13.55
CA ALA A 52 5.15 3.95 -13.77
C ALA A 52 6.09 4.03 -14.99
N VAL A 53 6.96 3.03 -15.16
CA VAL A 53 7.84 2.92 -16.34
C VAL A 53 7.05 2.70 -17.61
N ASP A 54 6.04 1.82 -17.58
CA ASP A 54 5.14 1.56 -18.71
C ASP A 54 4.36 2.83 -19.13
N ALA A 55 4.03 3.68 -18.16
CA ALA A 55 3.40 4.98 -18.40
C ALA A 55 4.39 6.08 -18.88
N GLY A 56 5.68 5.75 -19.03
CA GLY A 56 6.74 6.64 -19.50
C GLY A 56 7.37 7.52 -18.42
N TYR A 57 7.17 7.20 -17.14
CA TYR A 57 7.80 7.89 -16.01
C TYR A 57 9.09 7.19 -15.55
N PRO A 58 10.05 7.91 -14.94
CA PRO A 58 11.21 7.27 -14.32
C PRO A 58 10.76 6.32 -13.20
N ARG A 59 11.42 5.16 -13.11
CA ARG A 59 11.10 4.14 -12.10
C ARG A 59 11.29 4.73 -10.69
N PRO A 60 10.23 4.84 -9.87
CA PRO A 60 10.35 5.30 -8.50
C PRO A 60 11.08 4.27 -7.63
N ASP A 61 11.73 4.77 -6.57
CA ASP A 61 12.38 3.92 -5.57
C ASP A 61 11.34 3.07 -4.82
N THR A 62 11.52 1.76 -4.86
CA THR A 62 10.58 0.80 -4.28
C THR A 62 10.52 0.92 -2.77
N ASP A 63 11.64 1.21 -2.10
CA ASP A 63 11.66 1.38 -0.64
C ASP A 63 10.84 2.60 -0.19
N THR A 64 10.83 3.66 -1.00
CA THR A 64 10.00 4.84 -0.78
C THR A 64 8.52 4.52 -0.92
N ILE A 65 8.15 3.72 -1.94
CA ILE A 65 6.76 3.26 -2.13
C ILE A 65 6.32 2.37 -0.96
N VAL A 66 7.17 1.43 -0.54
CA VAL A 66 6.91 0.55 0.61
C VAL A 66 6.65 1.35 1.88
N ARG A 67 7.47 2.37 2.15
CA ARG A 67 7.29 3.23 3.34
C ARG A 67 6.03 4.10 3.26
N ALA A 68 5.64 4.54 2.07
CA ALA A 68 4.49 5.42 1.87
C ALA A 68 3.15 4.68 1.86
N LEU A 69 3.08 3.52 1.19
CA LEU A 69 1.84 2.80 0.90
C LEU A 69 1.70 1.47 1.65
N GLY A 70 2.77 0.89 2.18
CA GLY A 70 2.69 -0.37 2.92
C GLY A 70 2.06 -1.52 2.11
N THR A 71 1.22 -2.35 2.76
CA THR A 71 0.46 -3.42 2.10
C THR A 71 -0.94 -3.01 1.66
N ASP A 72 -1.45 -1.95 2.27
CA ASP A 72 -2.84 -1.50 2.33
C ASP A 72 -3.10 -0.22 1.52
N GLY A 73 -2.06 0.40 0.97
CA GLY A 73 -2.18 1.61 0.14
C GLY A 73 -2.22 2.90 0.95
N GLY A 74 -2.07 2.83 2.28
CA GLY A 74 -2.02 3.98 3.18
C GLY A 74 -3.16 4.97 2.99
N ILE A 75 -2.82 6.26 3.04
CA ILE A 75 -3.78 7.37 2.96
C ILE A 75 -4.59 7.40 1.65
N VAL A 76 -4.03 6.85 0.56
CA VAL A 76 -4.69 6.82 -0.76
C VAL A 76 -5.90 5.89 -0.71
N CYS A 77 -5.76 4.73 -0.07
CA CYS A 77 -6.87 3.80 0.10
C CYS A 77 -7.78 4.18 1.26
N GLU A 78 -7.29 4.85 2.31
CA GLU A 78 -8.16 5.33 3.40
C GLU A 78 -9.11 6.43 2.93
N ASN A 79 -8.59 7.44 2.23
CA ASN A 79 -9.34 8.59 1.75
C ASN A 79 -8.91 9.00 0.33
N PRO A 80 -9.38 8.29 -0.71
CA PRO A 80 -9.02 8.58 -2.10
C PRO A 80 -9.44 10.00 -2.47
N GLY A 81 -8.55 10.78 -3.09
CA GLY A 81 -8.79 12.19 -3.39
C GLY A 81 -8.88 13.11 -2.15
N GLY A 82 -8.51 12.64 -0.95
CA GLY A 82 -8.53 13.45 0.27
C GLY A 82 -7.64 14.71 0.20
N ALA A 83 -6.51 14.61 -0.50
CA ALA A 83 -5.65 15.75 -0.80
C ALA A 83 -6.36 16.78 -1.70
N LEU A 84 -7.07 16.33 -2.73
CA LEU A 84 -7.86 17.18 -3.61
C LEU A 84 -9.00 17.88 -2.85
N LYS A 85 -9.75 17.13 -2.02
CA LYS A 85 -10.80 17.69 -1.17
C LYS A 85 -10.25 18.77 -0.22
N SER A 86 -9.08 18.53 0.36
CA SER A 86 -8.42 19.49 1.24
C SER A 86 -7.95 20.74 0.50
N ALA A 87 -7.42 20.58 -0.72
CA ALA A 87 -7.02 21.69 -1.58
C ALA A 87 -8.23 22.53 -2.00
N LEU A 88 -9.32 21.90 -2.43
CA LEU A 88 -10.58 22.56 -2.77
C LEU A 88 -11.16 23.31 -1.57
N TRP A 89 -11.14 22.71 -0.39
CA TRP A 89 -11.58 23.38 0.84
C TRP A 89 -10.73 24.62 1.13
N LYS A 90 -9.39 24.50 1.04
CA LYS A 90 -8.47 25.62 1.26
C LYS A 90 -8.69 26.76 0.27
N ILE A 91 -8.94 26.46 -1.01
CA ILE A 91 -9.27 27.44 -2.06
C ILE A 91 -10.56 28.18 -1.71
N ASN A 92 -11.60 27.45 -1.27
CA ASN A 92 -12.87 28.06 -0.91
C ASN A 92 -12.76 28.98 0.32
N VAL A 93 -12.01 28.55 1.33
CA VAL A 93 -11.78 29.36 2.54
C VAL A 93 -10.88 30.57 2.26
N SER A 94 -9.85 30.43 1.43
CA SER A 94 -8.88 31.51 1.17
C SER A 94 -9.43 32.59 0.24
N ASN A 95 -10.25 32.23 -0.75
CA ASN A 95 -10.71 33.18 -1.76
C ASN A 95 -12.03 33.86 -1.37
N GLY A 96 -12.86 33.25 -0.51
CA GLY A 96 -14.14 33.81 -0.05
C GLY A 96 -15.20 34.08 -1.14
N ALA A 97 -14.80 34.05 -2.41
CA ALA A 97 -15.65 34.17 -3.58
C ALA A 97 -16.04 32.79 -4.08
N ALA A 98 -17.34 32.54 -4.26
CA ALA A 98 -17.85 31.27 -4.76
C ALA A 98 -17.75 31.14 -6.29
N PHE A 99 -17.69 32.24 -7.05
CA PHE A 99 -17.74 32.21 -8.52
C PHE A 99 -16.98 33.36 -9.20
N VAL A 100 -17.28 34.62 -8.86
CA VAL A 100 -16.63 35.79 -9.49
C VAL A 100 -15.31 36.13 -8.80
N GLY A 101 -14.21 36.07 -9.56
CA GLY A 101 -12.86 36.37 -9.08
C GLY A 101 -12.01 35.13 -8.72
N GLN A 102 -12.59 33.92 -8.76
CA GLN A 102 -11.80 32.70 -8.73
C GLN A 102 -11.08 32.51 -10.07
N ARG A 103 -9.78 32.21 -10.02
CA ARG A 103 -8.98 31.79 -11.18
C ARG A 103 -8.61 30.31 -10.99
N PRO A 104 -9.55 29.38 -11.23
CA PRO A 104 -9.26 27.95 -11.10
C PRO A 104 -8.16 27.55 -12.09
N VAL A 105 -7.25 26.69 -11.63
CA VAL A 105 -6.19 26.11 -12.45
C VAL A 105 -6.65 24.72 -12.87
N VAL A 106 -6.71 24.47 -14.18
CA VAL A 106 -7.03 23.15 -14.73
C VAL A 106 -5.86 22.21 -14.42
N GLY A 107 -6.16 21.09 -13.77
CA GLY A 107 -5.17 20.09 -13.36
C GLY A 107 -4.74 19.17 -14.50
N ASP A 108 -3.56 18.57 -14.37
CA ASP A 108 -3.05 17.58 -15.32
C ASP A 108 -3.78 16.23 -15.19
N THR A 109 -4.34 15.73 -16.29
CA THR A 109 -5.09 14.46 -16.28
C THR A 109 -4.21 13.26 -15.89
N ARG A 110 -2.91 13.26 -16.23
CA ARG A 110 -2.03 12.11 -15.94
C ARG A 110 -1.63 12.05 -14.48
N ALA A 111 -1.50 13.18 -13.80
CA ALA A 111 -1.29 13.22 -12.35
C ALA A 111 -2.43 12.50 -11.61
N LEU A 112 -3.67 12.69 -12.06
CA LEU A 112 -4.85 12.03 -11.51
C LEU A 112 -4.93 10.54 -11.87
N ARG A 113 -4.56 10.17 -13.11
CA ARG A 113 -4.47 8.76 -13.51
C ARG A 113 -3.39 7.98 -12.77
N ALA A 114 -2.33 8.65 -12.30
CA ALA A 114 -1.32 8.01 -11.46
C ALA A 114 -1.91 7.55 -10.12
N GLU A 115 -2.78 8.36 -9.50
CA GLU A 115 -3.51 7.97 -8.29
C GLU A 115 -4.47 6.81 -8.56
N ALA A 116 -5.19 6.83 -9.69
CA ALA A 116 -6.04 5.71 -10.11
C ALA A 116 -5.25 4.39 -10.20
N LYS A 117 -4.00 4.44 -10.72
CA LYS A 117 -3.15 3.24 -10.83
C LYS A 117 -2.72 2.69 -9.48
N ILE A 118 -2.51 3.57 -8.49
CA ILE A 118 -2.24 3.17 -7.10
C ILE A 118 -3.48 2.48 -6.50
N ILE A 119 -4.67 3.08 -6.70
CA ILE A 119 -5.94 2.52 -6.21
C ILE A 119 -6.21 1.15 -6.84
N GLU A 120 -5.97 0.98 -8.14
CA GLU A 120 -6.12 -0.31 -8.85
C GLU A 120 -5.28 -1.43 -8.21
N ILE A 121 -4.04 -1.13 -7.79
CA ILE A 121 -3.11 -2.14 -7.22
C ILE A 121 -3.40 -2.41 -5.73
N TYR A 122 -3.83 -1.39 -4.98
CA TYR A 122 -3.94 -1.48 -3.52
C TYR A 122 -5.36 -1.68 -2.99
N CYS A 123 -6.36 -1.03 -3.60
CA CYS A 123 -7.78 -1.03 -3.17
C CYS A 123 -8.72 -0.99 -4.40
N PRO A 124 -8.78 -2.06 -5.21
CA PRO A 124 -9.56 -2.09 -6.45
C PRO A 124 -11.06 -1.87 -6.23
N GLU A 125 -11.58 -2.16 -5.05
CA GLU A 125 -12.97 -1.91 -4.68
C GLU A 125 -13.36 -0.42 -4.64
N LYS A 126 -12.38 0.48 -4.55
CA LYS A 126 -12.61 1.94 -4.58
C LYS A 126 -12.35 2.56 -5.94
N LEU A 127 -11.96 1.75 -6.93
CA LEU A 127 -11.54 2.22 -8.24
C LEU A 127 -12.70 2.86 -9.03
N ASP A 128 -13.85 2.21 -9.07
CA ASP A 128 -15.05 2.72 -9.76
C ASP A 128 -15.49 4.07 -9.17
N ASP A 129 -15.57 4.11 -7.83
CA ASP A 129 -15.91 5.31 -7.06
C ASP A 129 -14.93 6.48 -7.30
N PHE A 130 -13.68 6.17 -7.63
CA PHE A 130 -12.67 7.16 -7.97
C PHE A 130 -12.80 7.61 -9.43
N HIS A 131 -13.04 6.70 -10.38
CA HIS A 131 -13.26 7.02 -11.78
C HIS A 131 -14.49 7.92 -11.98
N ASP A 132 -15.61 7.62 -11.32
CA ASP A 132 -16.81 8.45 -11.40
C ASP A 132 -16.55 9.91 -10.99
N ARG A 133 -15.71 10.10 -9.95
CA ARG A 133 -15.29 11.44 -9.51
C ARG A 133 -14.27 12.08 -10.44
N LEU A 134 -13.44 11.27 -11.09
CA LEU A 134 -12.42 11.77 -12.01
C LEU A 134 -13.03 12.28 -13.31
N ASP A 135 -14.02 11.55 -13.83
CA ASP A 135 -14.67 11.86 -15.10
C ASP A 135 -15.57 13.10 -15.00
N ASP A 136 -15.98 13.49 -13.79
CA ASP A 136 -16.69 14.74 -13.51
C ASP A 136 -15.76 15.98 -13.45
N LEU A 137 -14.44 15.78 -13.37
CA LEU A 137 -13.45 16.85 -13.25
C LEU A 137 -12.97 17.37 -14.61
N GLU A 138 -12.99 18.69 -14.79
CA GLU A 138 -12.37 19.35 -15.94
C GLU A 138 -10.83 19.34 -15.80
N THR A 139 -10.16 18.52 -16.61
CA THR A 139 -8.70 18.31 -16.60
C THR A 139 -8.14 18.42 -18.01
N ASP A 140 -6.87 18.83 -18.15
CA ASP A 140 -6.21 19.02 -19.44
C ASP A 140 -4.70 18.72 -19.35
N ASP A 141 -3.98 18.63 -20.46
CA ASP A 141 -2.52 18.39 -20.48
C ASP A 141 -1.76 19.70 -20.18
N THR A 142 -1.65 20.04 -18.90
CA THR A 142 -1.12 21.33 -18.45
C THR A 142 0.37 21.30 -18.08
N VAL A 143 1.01 20.12 -18.05
CA VAL A 143 2.43 19.96 -17.71
C VAL A 143 3.28 19.83 -18.96
N ARG A 144 4.26 20.75 -19.11
CA ARG A 144 5.23 20.73 -20.22
C ARG A 144 6.28 19.63 -20.00
N ARG A 145 6.38 18.68 -20.94
CA ARG A 145 7.37 17.59 -20.95
C ARG A 145 8.65 17.95 -21.66
#